data_AF-A0A7Y0SFT9-F1
#
_entry.id   AF-A0A7Y0SFT9-F1
#
_cell.length_a   1.000
_cell.length_b   1.000
_cell.length_c   1.000
_cell.angle_alpha   90.00
_cell.angle_beta   90.00
_cell.angle_gamma   90.00
#
_symmetry.space_group_name_H-M   'P 1'
#
loop_
_entity.id
_entity.type
_entity.pdbx_description
1 polymer ?
#
loop_
_entity_poly.entity_id
_entity_poly.type
_entity_poly.pdbx_seq_one_letter_code
_entity_poly.pdbx_strand_id
1 'polypeptide(L)'
;IPELGTRPRTQGGALTLAAASIAEFVDAAYVCVFSQSGDSARRMSRLRHRVPIVSFTDLPGARARNTLIWGVQTYLVPRGESTDAL
;
A
#
# COMPACT_ATOMS: atom_id res chain seq x y z
N ILE A 1 -4.66 14.54 11.57
CA ILE A 1 -5.27 14.51 10.22
C ILE A 1 -6.66 13.89 10.39
N PRO A 2 -7.74 14.46 9.82
CA PRO A 2 -9.08 13.91 9.99
C PRO A 2 -9.18 12.46 9.51
N GLU A 3 -10.01 11.66 10.17
CA GLU A 3 -10.29 10.29 9.75
C GLU A 3 -11.01 10.24 8.40
N LEU A 4 -11.04 9.07 7.77
CA LEU A 4 -11.83 8.87 6.56
C LEU A 4 -13.31 9.08 6.84
N GLY A 5 -13.88 10.13 6.28
CA GLY A 5 -15.30 10.47 6.44
C GLY A 5 -16.28 9.46 5.83
N THR A 6 -15.81 8.50 5.03
CA THR A 6 -16.64 7.41 4.47
C THR A 6 -15.92 6.07 4.52
N ARG A 7 -16.69 5.01 4.78
CA ARG A 7 -16.17 3.63 4.66
C ARG A 7 -16.00 3.29 3.18
N PRO A 8 -14.85 2.74 2.76
CA PRO A 8 -14.64 2.36 1.36
C PRO A 8 -15.66 1.31 0.90
N ARG A 9 -16.18 1.48 -0.32
CA ARG A 9 -17.12 0.52 -0.94
C ARG A 9 -16.54 -0.24 -2.14
N THR A 10 -15.28 0.03 -2.49
CA THR A 10 -14.56 -0.71 -3.54
C THR A 10 -13.76 -1.86 -2.92
N GLN A 11 -13.53 -2.94 -3.68
CA GLN A 11 -12.70 -4.07 -3.23
C GLN A 11 -11.33 -3.61 -2.72
N GLY A 12 -10.61 -2.79 -3.50
CA GLY A 12 -9.30 -2.27 -3.10
C GLY A 12 -9.36 -1.42 -1.83
N GLY A 13 -10.44 -0.66 -1.62
CA GLY A 13 -10.64 0.11 -0.40
C GLY A 13 -10.92 -0.76 0.82
N ALA A 14 -11.74 -1.80 0.66
CA ALA A 14 -12.02 -2.76 1.72
C ALA A 14 -10.75 -3.53 2.13
N LEU A 15 -9.95 -3.99 1.17
CA LEU A 15 -8.67 -4.65 1.42
C LEU A 15 -7.67 -3.74 2.16
N THR A 16 -7.57 -2.49 1.75
CA THR A 16 -6.70 -1.49 2.40
C THR A 16 -7.09 -1.27 3.85
N LEU A 17 -8.39 -1.12 4.12
CA LEU A 17 -8.90 -0.92 5.49
C LEU A 17 -8.64 -2.17 6.36
N ALA A 18 -8.92 -3.35 5.83
CA ALA A 18 -8.63 -4.61 6.53
C ALA A 18 -7.14 -4.78 6.82
N ALA A 19 -6.27 -4.48 5.85
CA ALA A 19 -4.82 -4.57 6.02
C ALA A 19 -4.32 -3.65 7.15
N ALA A 20 -4.83 -2.42 7.26
CA ALA A 20 -4.47 -1.53 8.36
C ALA A 20 -4.93 -2.06 9.72
N SER A 21 -6.16 -2.56 9.82
CA SER A 21 -6.66 -3.15 11.08
C SER A 21 -5.85 -4.38 11.50
N ILE A 22 -5.47 -5.24 10.55
CA ILE A 22 -4.63 -6.41 10.81
C ILE A 22 -3.22 -5.96 11.25
N ALA A 23 -2.63 -4.99 10.54
CA ALA A 23 -1.31 -4.47 10.87
C ALA A 23 -1.24 -3.91 12.29
N GLU A 24 -2.27 -3.18 12.72
CA GLU A 24 -2.37 -2.70 14.10
C GLU A 24 -2.54 -3.83 15.11
N PHE A 25 -3.40 -4.82 14.79
CA PHE A 25 -3.68 -5.95 15.68
C PHE A 25 -2.44 -6.81 15.96
N VAL A 26 -1.60 -7.02 14.94
CA VAL A 26 -0.39 -7.87 15.07
C VAL A 26 0.88 -7.08 15.38
N ASP A 27 0.75 -5.76 15.61
CA ASP A 27 1.88 -4.83 15.76
C ASP A 27 2.92 -4.99 14.62
N ALA A 28 2.42 -5.01 13.39
CA ALA A 28 3.24 -5.23 12.22
C ALA A 28 4.31 -4.14 12.08
N ALA A 29 5.54 -4.56 11.78
CA ALA A 29 6.62 -3.62 11.49
C ALA A 29 6.38 -2.83 10.19
N TYR A 30 5.73 -3.44 9.20
CA TYR A 30 5.48 -2.86 7.88
C TYR A 30 4.18 -3.37 7.27
N VAL A 31 3.55 -2.54 6.42
CA VAL A 31 2.57 -3.01 5.45
C VAL A 31 3.21 -3.04 4.06
N CYS A 32 3.30 -4.24 3.48
CA CYS A 32 3.87 -4.47 2.17
C CYS A 32 2.78 -4.48 1.08
N VAL A 33 3.01 -3.77 -0.02
CA VAL A 33 2.01 -3.63 -1.10
C VAL A 33 2.66 -3.73 -2.47
N PHE A 34 2.33 -4.77 -3.24
CA PHE A 34 2.65 -4.79 -4.66
C PHE A 34 1.67 -3.91 -5.44
N SER A 35 2.18 -3.06 -6.34
CA SER A 35 1.33 -2.17 -7.15
C SER A 35 1.96 -1.76 -8.48
N GLN A 36 1.26 -2.04 -9.58
CA GLN A 36 1.70 -1.61 -10.92
C GLN A 36 1.30 -0.16 -11.24
N SER A 37 0.13 0.30 -10.74
CA SER A 37 -0.35 1.67 -10.96
C SER A 37 -0.03 2.62 -9.79
N GLY A 38 0.29 2.07 -8.61
CA GLY A 38 0.40 2.79 -7.35
C GLY A 38 -0.93 2.99 -6.60
N ASP A 39 -2.07 2.51 -7.12
CA ASP A 39 -3.39 2.72 -6.49
C ASP A 39 -3.45 2.14 -5.06
N SER A 40 -2.94 0.93 -4.85
CA SER A 40 -2.90 0.29 -3.52
C SER A 40 -2.08 1.10 -2.51
N ALA A 41 -0.91 1.59 -2.93
CA ALA A 41 -0.05 2.43 -2.10
C ALA A 41 -0.74 3.77 -1.74
N ARG A 42 -1.43 4.40 -2.71
CA ARG A 42 -2.21 5.63 -2.46
C ARG A 42 -3.35 5.38 -1.47
N ARG A 43 -4.08 4.27 -1.61
CA ARG A 43 -5.18 3.92 -0.69
C ARG A 43 -4.67 3.70 0.72
N MET A 44 -3.57 2.96 0.89
CA MET A 44 -2.94 2.77 2.21
C MET A 44 -2.51 4.11 2.81
N SER A 45 -1.83 4.94 2.02
CA SER A 45 -1.38 6.26 2.46
C SER A 45 -2.52 7.16 2.94
N ARG A 46 -3.70 7.10 2.29
CA ARG A 46 -4.88 7.88 2.70
C ARG A 46 -5.39 7.55 4.10
N LEU A 47 -5.14 6.34 4.60
CA LEU A 47 -5.48 5.97 5.98
C LEU A 47 -4.62 6.70 7.01
N ARG A 48 -3.46 7.24 6.61
CA ARG A 48 -2.48 7.90 7.49
C ARG A 48 -2.10 7.04 8.70
N HIS A 49 -2.08 5.73 8.49
CA HIS A 49 -1.76 4.76 9.52
C HIS A 49 -0.29 4.87 9.95
N ARG A 50 0.00 4.55 11.21
CA ARG A 50 1.35 4.70 11.80
C ARG A 50 2.36 3.66 11.28
N VAL A 51 1.87 2.50 10.84
CA VAL A 51 2.72 1.43 10.31
C VAL A 51 3.31 1.87 8.96
N PRO A 52 4.64 1.85 8.79
CA PRO A 52 5.27 2.25 7.54
C PRO A 52 4.82 1.40 6.34
N ILE A 53 4.68 2.04 5.18
CA ILE A 53 4.25 1.37 3.95
C ILE A 53 5.46 1.10 3.05
N VAL A 54 5.64 -0.17 2.69
CA VAL A 54 6.62 -0.59 1.68
C VAL A 54 5.88 -0.99 0.42
N SER A 55 6.16 -0.31 -0.69
CA SER A 55 5.56 -0.62 -1.99
C SER A 55 6.56 -1.31 -2.91
N PHE A 56 6.11 -2.33 -3.62
CA PHE A 56 6.86 -3.05 -4.65
C PHE A 56 6.22 -2.82 -6.01
N THR A 57 7.04 -2.66 -7.04
CA THR A 57 6.55 -2.48 -8.42
C THR A 57 7.58 -2.98 -9.42
N ASP A 58 7.12 -3.46 -10.58
CA ASP A 58 7.94 -3.81 -11.74
C ASP A 58 8.10 -2.64 -12.73
N LEU A 59 7.44 -1.51 -12.47
CA LEU A 59 7.42 -0.36 -13.38
C LEU A 59 8.23 0.82 -12.82
N PRO A 60 9.35 1.22 -13.46
CA PRO A 60 10.15 2.37 -13.02
C PRO A 60 9.35 3.66 -12.90
N GLY A 61 8.40 3.89 -13.82
CA GLY A 61 7.51 5.03 -13.77
C GLY A 61 6.54 5.01 -12.59
N ALA A 62 6.13 3.84 -12.11
CA ALA A 62 5.31 3.73 -10.90
C ALA A 62 6.15 3.99 -9.65
N ARG A 63 7.39 3.47 -9.60
CA ARG A 63 8.34 3.79 -8.53
C ARG A 63 8.55 5.29 -8.39
N ALA A 64 8.82 5.99 -9.50
CA ALA A 64 9.01 7.43 -9.51
C ALA A 64 7.74 8.20 -9.05
N ARG A 65 6.55 7.75 -9.45
CA ARG A 65 5.28 8.38 -9.03
C ARG A 65 4.96 8.13 -7.55
N ASN A 66 5.36 6.99 -7.01
CA ASN A 66 5.04 6.61 -5.64
C ASN A 66 5.89 7.35 -4.60
N THR A 67 7.03 7.94 -4.96
CA THR A 67 7.83 8.78 -4.04
C THR A 67 7.07 10.02 -3.55
N LEU A 68 6.05 10.46 -4.30
CA LEU A 68 5.18 11.56 -3.93
C LEU A 68 4.05 11.13 -2.97
N ILE A 69 3.90 9.83 -2.71
CA ILE A 69 2.86 9.29 -1.84
C ILE A 69 3.38 9.30 -0.40
N TRP A 70 2.64 9.97 0.47
CA TRP A 70 2.98 10.10 1.89
C TRP A 70 3.17 8.73 2.56
N GLY A 71 4.26 8.57 3.31
CA GLY A 71 4.54 7.39 4.12
C GLY A 71 4.90 6.13 3.34
N VAL A 72 5.16 6.23 2.03
CA VAL A 72 5.47 5.08 1.16
C VAL A 72 6.93 5.07 0.75
N GLN A 73 7.62 3.97 1.04
CA GLN A 73 8.93 3.67 0.47
C GLN A 73 8.77 2.63 -0.65
N THR A 74 9.23 2.93 -1.86
CA THR A 74 8.99 2.07 -3.04
C THR A 74 10.26 1.43 -3.58
N TYR A 75 10.19 0.13 -3.83
CA TYR A 75 11.25 -0.68 -4.43
C TYR A 75 10.84 -1.18 -5.81
N LEU A 76 11.81 -1.13 -6.74
CA LEU A 76 11.65 -1.74 -8.05
C LEU A 76 12.08 -3.21 -7.92
N VAL A 77 11.21 -4.13 -8.29
CA VAL A 77 11.44 -5.58 -8.24
C VAL A 77 11.11 -6.21 -9.59
N PRO A 78 11.71 -7.37 -9.95
CA PRO A 78 11.28 -8.13 -11.12
C PRO A 78 9.80 -8.49 -11.04
N ARG A 79 9.16 -8.68 -12.19
CA ARG A 79 7.78 -9.14 -12.24
C ARG A 79 7.71 -10.62 -11.85
N GLY A 80 6.95 -10.94 -10.81
CA GLY A 80 6.57 -12.32 -10.49
C GLY A 80 5.48 -12.85 -11.43
N GLU A 81 5.52 -14.14 -11.73
CA GLU A 81 4.49 -14.82 -12.55
C GLU A 81 3.33 -15.38 -11.69
N SER A 82 3.54 -15.48 -10.38
CA SER A 82 2.56 -15.92 -9.39
C SER A 82 2.69 -15.10 -8.11
N THR A 83 1.69 -15.17 -7.23
CA THR A 83 1.73 -14.52 -5.92
C THR A 83 2.87 -15.04 -5.05
N ASP A 84 3.21 -16.32 -5.16
CA ASP A 84 4.32 -16.93 -4.41
C ASP A 84 5.69 -16.44 -4.90
N ALA A 85 5.75 -15.92 -6.13
CA ALA A 85 6.95 -15.35 -6.75
C ALA A 85 7.01 -13.81 -6.63
N LEU A 86 6.02 -13.17 -5.99
CA LEU A 86 6.05 -11.73 -5.64
C LEU A 86 6.88 -11.51 -4.37
#